data_AF-A0A942E736-F1
#
_entry.id   AF-A0A942E736-F1
#
_cell.length_a   1.000
_cell.length_b   1.000
_cell.length_c   1.000
_cell.angle_alpha   90.00
_cell.angle_beta   90.00
_cell.angle_gamma   90.00
#
_symmetry.space_group_name_H-M   'P 1'
#
loop_
_entity.id
_entity.type
_entity.pdbx_description
1 polymer ?
#
loop_
_entity_poly.entity_id
_entity_poly.type
_entity_poly.pdbx_seq_one_letter_code
_entity_poly.pdbx_strand_id
1 'polypeptide(L)'
;MMRQSSSLITRFKRDERGAFAVIFGLMAIVLIALGGAVVDYVSMEQVRNRGQIALDAATLALQPEIFKVPVNVADIKERAEDLVLDRLGGEFGVTASLLDPTVDVANGTLTLEAQMSVPTVFVSLVGVSKLDARIRSQATRRMLDVEVAMVLDNSGSMGGSKMSNLKTAACNAVNILFYDRDGLGCKVPTGVSKNENVRIGVVPFTALVNIGTQFKNEAWLDWTSASQVAAYGEILNFDDDDNENTKFTGPMDRRTLFNETKTDWLGCIEARVSPYDTTDDPPDIAERKFIPLFSPDTVYNNNNNYLSDNGGTCQLKTCTQEKTQNSCYYSRWSGWTCYGSTSYKYTKRVGNMTTNLGAASCLPSNPVEISSSSNTGSTTTTTTVYSLLTERELQSRLCKYNGTNENSSRTNDNCPTAKVLPLTDQPKSVLDSINAMVASGNTNIQQGTVWGMHALTSGEPLIEAKPMAPGQVSKVLIVMTDGENYPDLGPGDSDMNGSSYFSWGFRYDERIAPKNEINTRAKLTSVMDDRTIAACEFARENRDIDVYTIGLGSNNATKAMLTACASGEEYAYFPNSANELNDVFRAIAGRLAALRLSL
;
A
#
# COMPACT_ATOMS: atom_id res chain seq x y z
N MET A 1 -36.58 109.81 39.91
CA MET A 1 -35.79 108.56 39.83
C MET A 1 -36.17 107.63 38.66
N MET A 2 -37.38 107.70 38.07
CA MET A 2 -37.82 106.75 37.01
C MET A 2 -37.40 107.06 35.56
N ARG A 3 -36.82 108.23 35.24
CA ARG A 3 -36.46 108.60 33.85
C ARG A 3 -35.03 108.24 33.41
N GLN A 4 -34.13 107.91 34.35
CA GLN A 4 -32.76 107.48 34.01
C GLN A 4 -32.64 105.97 33.75
N SER A 5 -33.58 105.15 34.25
CA SER A 5 -33.61 103.71 34.05
C SER A 5 -34.08 103.27 32.64
N SER A 6 -34.92 104.06 31.96
CA SER A 6 -35.39 103.72 30.60
C SER A 6 -34.30 103.90 29.53
N SER A 7 -33.36 104.82 29.75
CA SER A 7 -32.20 105.09 28.89
C SER A 7 -31.16 103.96 28.91
N LEU A 8 -30.95 103.34 30.08
CA LEU A 8 -30.03 102.21 30.23
C LEU A 8 -30.58 100.93 29.59
N ILE A 9 -31.89 100.69 29.70
CA ILE A 9 -32.55 99.52 29.10
C ILE A 9 -32.60 99.62 27.57
N THR A 10 -32.78 100.82 27.02
CA THR A 10 -32.74 101.04 25.56
C THR A 10 -31.32 100.97 25.00
N ARG A 11 -30.27 101.32 25.75
CA ARG A 11 -28.87 101.03 25.39
C ARG A 11 -28.54 99.54 25.45
N PHE A 12 -29.04 98.81 26.45
CA PHE A 12 -28.83 97.35 26.54
C PHE A 12 -29.52 96.58 25.41
N LYS A 13 -30.71 97.00 24.98
CA LYS A 13 -31.41 96.44 23.82
C LYS A 13 -30.73 96.68 22.47
N ARG A 14 -29.81 97.65 22.38
CA ARG A 14 -29.05 98.03 21.18
C ARG A 14 -27.60 97.55 21.21
N ASP A 15 -27.19 96.83 22.26
CA ASP A 15 -25.80 96.40 22.44
C ASP A 15 -25.56 95.04 21.75
N GLU A 16 -25.00 95.08 20.53
CA GLU A 16 -24.69 93.89 19.72
C GLU A 16 -23.42 93.17 20.17
N ARG A 17 -22.68 93.70 21.16
CA ARG A 17 -21.42 93.11 21.66
C ARG A 17 -21.59 91.73 22.29
N GLY A 18 -22.82 91.33 22.66
CA GLY A 18 -23.15 90.01 23.18
C GLY A 18 -23.44 88.93 22.12
N ALA A 19 -23.70 89.30 20.87
CA ALA A 19 -24.02 88.33 19.81
C ALA A 19 -22.85 87.37 19.52
N PHE A 20 -21.61 87.86 19.65
CA PHE A 20 -20.41 87.04 19.55
C PHE A 20 -20.36 85.94 20.62
N ALA A 21 -20.76 86.24 21.87
CA ALA A 21 -20.77 85.24 22.95
C ALA A 21 -21.81 84.13 22.70
N VAL A 22 -22.94 84.46 22.08
CA VAL A 22 -23.98 83.48 21.71
C VAL A 22 -23.51 82.57 20.57
N ILE A 23 -22.93 83.14 19.51
CA ILE A 23 -22.38 82.36 18.39
C ILE A 23 -21.18 81.53 18.84
N PHE A 24 -20.30 82.09 19.67
CA PHE A 24 -19.17 81.37 20.26
C PHE A 24 -19.64 80.22 21.16
N GLY A 25 -20.64 80.42 22.00
CA GLY A 25 -21.21 79.35 22.84
C GLY A 25 -21.79 78.20 22.02
N LEU A 26 -22.51 78.51 20.94
CA LEU A 26 -23.04 77.49 20.02
C LEU A 26 -21.94 76.76 19.25
N MET A 27 -20.94 77.48 18.71
CA MET A 27 -19.80 76.88 18.00
C MET A 27 -18.90 76.07 18.93
N ALA A 28 -18.70 76.49 20.18
CA ALA A 28 -17.92 75.77 21.17
C ALA A 28 -18.52 74.40 21.47
N ILE A 29 -19.86 74.30 21.58
CA ILE A 29 -20.54 73.01 21.75
C ILE A 29 -20.28 72.09 20.54
N VAL A 30 -20.36 72.61 19.32
CA VAL A 30 -20.12 71.83 18.10
C VAL A 30 -18.67 71.37 18.00
N LEU A 31 -17.69 72.22 18.33
CA LEU A 31 -16.27 71.87 18.31
C LEU A 31 -15.90 70.85 19.39
N ILE A 32 -16.47 70.97 20.59
CA ILE A 32 -16.29 70.00 21.67
C ILE A 32 -16.95 68.67 21.30
N ALA A 33 -18.14 68.68 20.69
CA ALA A 33 -18.80 67.47 20.22
C ALA A 33 -18.00 66.76 19.12
N LEU A 34 -17.47 67.50 18.14
CA LEU A 34 -16.62 66.94 17.08
C LEU A 34 -15.29 66.40 17.62
N GLY A 35 -14.60 67.16 18.47
CA GLY A 35 -13.35 66.71 19.10
C GLY A 35 -13.56 65.51 20.02
N GLY A 36 -14.67 65.52 20.76
CA GLY A 36 -15.08 64.42 21.63
C GLY A 36 -15.48 63.16 20.85
N ALA A 37 -16.13 63.30 19.69
CA ALA A 37 -16.44 62.18 18.81
C ALA A 37 -15.19 61.46 18.30
N VAL A 38 -14.11 62.21 18.04
CA VAL A 38 -12.81 61.61 17.67
C VAL A 38 -12.23 60.80 18.83
N VAL A 39 -12.30 61.32 20.07
CA VAL A 39 -11.82 60.59 21.26
C VAL A 39 -12.63 59.32 21.49
N ASP A 40 -13.97 59.39 21.40
CA ASP A 40 -14.84 58.23 21.57
C ASP A 40 -14.60 57.19 20.45
N TYR A 41 -14.37 57.62 19.21
CA TYR A 41 -14.02 56.73 18.10
C TYR A 41 -12.67 56.03 18.32
N VAL A 42 -11.64 56.77 18.74
CA VAL A 42 -10.32 56.19 19.04
C VAL A 42 -10.40 55.21 20.19
N SER A 43 -11.19 55.51 21.23
CA SER A 43 -11.44 54.58 22.34
C SER A 43 -12.15 53.31 21.86
N MET A 44 -13.18 53.44 21.03
CA MET A 44 -13.91 52.32 20.44
C MET A 44 -12.99 51.43 19.58
N GLU A 45 -12.14 52.00 18.74
CA GLU A 45 -11.18 51.23 17.92
C GLU A 45 -10.08 50.56 18.76
N GLN A 46 -9.65 51.17 19.88
CA GLN A 46 -8.74 50.50 20.82
C GLN A 46 -9.40 49.29 21.49
N VAL A 47 -10.65 49.42 21.95
CA VAL A 47 -11.42 48.30 22.51
C VAL A 47 -11.63 47.22 21.45
N ARG A 48 -11.96 47.60 20.22
CA ARG A 48 -12.15 46.66 19.11
C ARG A 48 -10.89 45.84 18.81
N ASN A 49 -9.73 46.49 18.73
CA ASN A 49 -8.46 45.80 18.50
C ASN A 49 -8.09 44.86 19.65
N ARG A 50 -8.28 45.28 20.91
CA ARG A 50 -8.06 44.41 22.08
C ARG A 50 -9.02 43.22 22.08
N GLY A 51 -10.29 43.46 21.77
CA GLY A 51 -11.32 42.44 21.65
C GLY A 51 -11.00 41.42 20.56
N GLN A 52 -10.51 41.87 19.40
CA GLN A 52 -10.09 40.96 18.33
C GLN A 52 -8.95 40.06 18.78
N ILE A 53 -7.90 40.61 19.41
CA ILE A 53 -6.78 39.82 19.94
C ILE A 53 -7.25 38.81 20.99
N ALA A 54 -8.17 39.21 21.87
CA ALA A 54 -8.75 38.35 22.88
C ALA A 54 -9.56 37.19 22.26
N LEU A 55 -10.39 37.51 21.26
CA LEU A 55 -11.22 36.56 20.53
C LEU A 55 -10.37 35.58 19.71
N ASP A 56 -9.32 36.05 19.03
CA ASP A 56 -8.39 35.20 18.27
C ASP A 56 -7.73 34.16 19.18
N ALA A 57 -7.22 34.61 20.33
CA ALA A 57 -6.59 33.73 21.29
C ALA A 57 -7.60 32.78 21.99
N ALA A 58 -8.85 33.20 22.22
CA ALA A 58 -9.91 32.31 22.71
C ALA A 58 -10.29 31.25 21.66
N THR A 59 -10.40 31.66 20.38
CA THR A 59 -10.71 30.75 19.26
C THR A 59 -9.63 29.70 19.11
N LEU A 60 -8.35 30.08 19.17
CA LEU A 60 -7.22 29.15 19.13
C LEU A 60 -7.19 28.21 20.34
N ALA A 61 -7.47 28.71 21.55
CA ALA A 61 -7.45 27.91 22.77
C ALA A 61 -8.58 26.87 22.81
N LEU A 62 -9.75 27.20 22.26
CA LEU A 62 -10.95 26.37 22.32
C LEU A 62 -11.20 25.53 21.08
N GLN A 63 -10.49 25.79 19.98
CA GLN A 63 -10.58 24.97 18.77
C GLN A 63 -10.44 23.47 19.05
N PRO A 64 -9.51 22.98 19.91
CA PRO A 64 -9.36 21.54 20.13
C PRO A 64 -10.56 20.87 20.81
N GLU A 65 -11.42 21.65 21.48
CA GLU A 65 -12.61 21.16 22.19
C GLU A 65 -13.69 20.66 21.21
N ILE A 66 -13.67 21.09 19.95
CA ILE A 66 -14.65 20.66 18.92
C ILE A 66 -14.55 19.17 18.57
N PHE A 67 -13.46 18.50 18.99
CA PHE A 67 -13.22 17.08 18.74
C PHE A 67 -13.59 16.17 19.93
N LYS A 68 -13.98 16.73 21.09
CA LYS A 68 -14.48 15.90 22.20
C LYS A 68 -15.92 15.48 21.89
N VAL A 69 -16.20 14.16 21.91
CA VAL A 69 -17.53 13.62 21.63
C VAL A 69 -18.26 13.27 22.93
N PRO A 70 -19.50 13.74 23.15
CA PRO A 70 -20.25 14.68 22.30
C PRO A 70 -19.71 16.12 22.39
N VAL A 71 -19.79 16.86 21.29
CA VAL A 71 -19.36 18.27 21.25
C VAL A 71 -20.30 19.10 22.12
N ASN A 72 -19.77 19.74 23.15
CA ASN A 72 -20.54 20.61 24.02
C ASN A 72 -20.37 22.08 23.60
N VAL A 73 -21.18 22.52 22.65
CA VAL A 73 -21.14 23.90 22.11
C VAL A 73 -21.44 24.94 23.19
N ALA A 74 -22.22 24.59 24.22
CA ALA A 74 -22.52 25.48 25.34
C ALA A 74 -21.27 25.73 26.21
N ASP A 75 -20.50 24.69 26.51
CA ASP A 75 -19.21 24.82 27.24
C ASP A 75 -18.20 25.67 26.46
N ILE A 76 -18.12 25.48 25.14
CA ILE A 76 -17.25 26.29 24.27
C ILE A 76 -17.65 27.76 24.33
N LYS A 77 -18.95 28.06 24.31
CA LYS A 77 -19.46 29.44 24.40
C LYS A 77 -19.10 30.07 25.75
N GLU A 78 -19.40 29.40 26.85
CA GLU A 78 -19.15 29.90 28.21
C GLU A 78 -17.65 30.18 28.44
N ARG A 79 -16.79 29.23 28.08
CA ARG A 79 -15.33 29.38 28.23
C ARG A 79 -14.76 30.44 27.30
N ALA A 80 -15.33 30.63 26.11
CA ALA A 80 -14.91 31.68 25.19
C ALA A 80 -15.28 33.06 25.73
N GLU A 81 -16.47 33.22 26.31
CA GLU A 81 -16.89 34.46 26.98
C GLU A 81 -15.96 34.81 28.13
N ASP A 82 -15.63 33.84 29.00
CA ASP A 82 -14.70 34.04 30.11
C ASP A 82 -13.32 34.50 29.63
N LEU A 83 -12.75 33.84 28.61
CA LEU A 83 -11.43 34.20 28.06
C LEU A 83 -11.42 35.60 27.41
N VAL A 84 -12.52 35.99 26.77
CA VAL A 84 -12.64 37.32 26.16
C VAL A 84 -12.82 38.40 27.24
N LEU A 85 -13.67 38.16 28.24
CA LEU A 85 -13.92 39.10 29.33
C LEU A 85 -12.69 39.31 30.22
N ASP A 86 -11.96 38.25 30.54
CA ASP A 86 -10.71 38.32 31.32
C ASP A 86 -9.68 39.22 30.62
N ARG A 87 -9.55 39.11 29.30
CA ARG A 87 -8.58 39.89 28.51
C ARG A 87 -9.03 41.30 28.18
N LEU A 88 -10.33 41.56 28.10
CA LEU A 88 -10.82 42.92 27.91
C LEU A 88 -10.58 43.78 29.17
N GLY A 89 -10.46 43.13 30.35
CA GLY A 89 -10.32 43.80 31.64
C GLY A 89 -11.59 44.58 31.96
N GLY A 90 -12.00 44.65 33.22
CA GLY A 90 -13.19 45.41 33.62
C GLY A 90 -13.10 46.93 33.41
N GLU A 91 -12.20 47.43 32.56
CA GLU A 91 -12.00 48.84 32.27
C GLU A 91 -13.15 49.40 31.42
N PHE A 92 -13.69 50.53 31.87
CA PHE A 92 -14.64 51.40 31.14
C PHE A 92 -16.08 50.90 30.94
N GLY A 93 -16.52 49.83 31.61
CA GLY A 93 -17.92 49.38 31.52
C GLY A 93 -18.30 48.83 30.15
N VAL A 94 -17.30 48.34 29.39
CA VAL A 94 -17.49 47.62 28.14
C VAL A 94 -18.20 46.29 28.43
N THR A 95 -19.28 46.03 27.72
CA THR A 95 -19.97 44.73 27.76
C THR A 95 -19.67 43.98 26.47
N ALA A 96 -19.17 42.76 26.58
CA ALA A 96 -19.00 41.83 25.46
C ALA A 96 -19.92 40.62 25.65
N SER A 97 -20.54 40.16 24.57
CA SER A 97 -21.35 38.95 24.53
C SER A 97 -21.00 38.14 23.30
N LEU A 98 -20.87 36.81 23.43
CA LEU A 98 -20.65 35.96 22.28
C LEU A 98 -21.98 35.61 21.59
N LEU A 99 -21.93 35.59 20.26
CA LEU A 99 -22.93 34.90 19.45
C LEU A 99 -22.68 33.38 19.50
N ASP A 100 -23.65 32.59 19.03
CA ASP A 100 -23.52 31.14 19.07
C ASP A 100 -22.33 30.66 18.20
N PRO A 101 -21.40 29.85 18.78
CA PRO A 101 -20.27 29.31 18.04
C PRO A 101 -20.71 28.47 16.85
N THR A 102 -20.05 28.65 15.70
CA THR A 102 -20.23 27.76 14.55
C THR A 102 -19.10 26.74 14.52
N VAL A 103 -19.45 25.46 14.61
CA VAL A 103 -18.51 24.34 14.63
C VAL A 103 -18.68 23.51 13.36
N ASP A 104 -17.60 23.36 12.60
CA ASP A 104 -17.50 22.42 11.49
C ASP A 104 -16.44 21.37 11.82
N VAL A 105 -16.91 20.21 12.30
CA VAL A 105 -16.04 19.08 12.67
C VAL A 105 -15.38 18.46 11.43
N ALA A 106 -16.03 18.50 10.26
CA ALA A 106 -15.50 17.88 9.05
C ALA A 106 -14.26 18.63 8.54
N ASN A 107 -14.29 19.96 8.61
CA ASN A 107 -13.18 20.83 8.21
C ASN A 107 -12.29 21.27 9.40
N GLY A 108 -12.60 20.85 10.63
CA GLY A 108 -11.84 21.23 11.83
C GLY A 108 -11.90 22.72 12.18
N THR A 109 -12.99 23.39 11.79
CA THR A 109 -13.11 24.85 11.88
C THR A 109 -13.99 25.27 13.05
N LEU A 110 -13.48 26.15 13.91
CA LEU A 110 -14.23 26.85 14.94
C LEU A 110 -14.33 28.33 14.56
N THR A 111 -15.56 28.85 14.46
CA THR A 111 -15.80 30.28 14.25
C THR A 111 -16.47 30.86 15.50
N LEU A 112 -15.85 31.88 16.08
CA LEU A 112 -16.39 32.67 17.18
C LEU A 112 -16.70 34.09 16.71
N GLU A 113 -17.81 34.63 17.19
CA GLU A 113 -18.21 36.00 16.94
C GLU A 113 -18.64 36.65 18.24
N ALA A 114 -18.17 37.87 18.48
CA ALA A 114 -18.54 38.63 19.66
C ALA A 114 -19.07 40.01 19.28
N GLN A 115 -20.07 40.45 20.04
CA GLN A 115 -20.61 41.80 19.98
C GLN A 115 -20.15 42.56 21.22
N MET A 116 -19.60 43.76 21.01
CA MET A 116 -19.11 44.63 22.07
C MET A 116 -19.88 45.94 22.04
N SER A 117 -20.22 46.47 23.21
CA SER A 117 -20.85 47.78 23.37
C SER A 117 -19.92 48.68 24.20
N VAL A 118 -19.46 49.77 23.61
CA VAL A 118 -18.57 50.76 24.25
C VAL A 118 -19.37 52.01 24.61
N PRO A 119 -19.40 52.42 25.89
CA PRO A 119 -20.06 53.66 26.29
C PRO A 119 -19.30 54.87 25.75
N THR A 120 -20.02 55.83 25.17
CA THR A 120 -19.45 57.09 24.67
C THR A 120 -19.47 58.15 25.76
N VAL A 121 -18.40 58.95 25.88
CA VAL A 121 -18.35 60.02 26.89
C VAL A 121 -18.86 61.33 26.29
N PHE A 122 -18.38 61.71 25.12
CA PHE A 122 -18.67 63.01 24.53
C PHE A 122 -19.85 62.96 23.55
N VAL A 123 -19.96 61.88 22.76
CA VAL A 123 -21.11 61.69 21.86
C VAL A 123 -22.41 61.45 22.65
N SER A 124 -22.30 61.08 23.94
CA SER A 124 -23.46 61.01 24.84
C SER A 124 -24.17 62.35 25.01
N LEU A 125 -23.46 63.49 24.91
CA LEU A 125 -24.05 64.81 25.01
C LEU A 125 -24.98 65.15 23.83
N VAL A 126 -24.83 64.45 22.70
CA VAL A 126 -25.70 64.58 21.52
C VAL A 126 -26.71 63.44 21.38
N GLY A 127 -26.86 62.60 22.41
CA GLY A 127 -27.93 61.60 22.52
C GLY A 127 -27.56 60.17 22.12
N VAL A 128 -26.31 59.90 21.71
CA VAL A 128 -25.83 58.53 21.45
C VAL A 128 -24.97 58.11 22.63
N SER A 129 -25.46 57.18 23.45
CA SER A 129 -24.77 56.80 24.70
C SER A 129 -23.81 55.62 24.56
N LYS A 130 -23.88 54.88 23.44
CA LYS A 130 -23.11 53.66 23.19
C LYS A 130 -22.81 53.51 21.71
N LEU A 131 -21.67 52.87 21.40
CA LEU A 131 -21.29 52.43 20.06
C LEU A 131 -21.04 50.92 20.09
N ASP A 132 -21.60 50.22 19.11
CA ASP A 132 -21.46 48.77 18.98
C ASP A 132 -20.36 48.40 17.98
N ALA A 133 -19.63 47.32 18.29
CA ALA A 133 -18.64 46.72 17.42
C ALA A 133 -18.87 45.21 17.32
N ARG A 134 -18.70 44.64 16.12
CA ARG A 134 -18.70 43.19 15.91
C ARG A 134 -17.30 42.75 15.51
N ILE A 135 -16.84 41.68 16.13
CA ILE A 135 -15.56 41.03 15.84
C ILE A 135 -15.82 39.56 15.54
N ARG A 136 -15.01 38.99 14.65
CA ARG A 136 -15.11 37.61 14.18
C ARG A 136 -13.72 37.01 14.14
N SER A 137 -13.60 35.81 14.64
CA SER A 137 -12.37 35.01 14.58
C SER A 137 -12.69 33.61 14.10
N GLN A 138 -11.75 33.01 13.39
CA GLN A 138 -11.83 31.65 12.91
C GLN A 138 -10.49 30.96 13.11
N ALA A 139 -10.52 29.79 13.76
CA ALA A 139 -9.38 28.89 13.86
C ALA A 139 -9.72 27.57 13.18
N THR A 140 -8.79 27.08 12.38
CA THR A 140 -8.89 25.77 11.73
C THR A 140 -7.72 24.93 12.17
N ARG A 141 -7.99 23.82 12.87
CA ARG A 141 -6.97 22.83 13.20
C ARG A 141 -7.50 21.44 12.87
N ARG A 142 -6.63 20.66 12.25
CA ARG A 142 -6.94 19.34 11.72
C ARG A 142 -6.34 18.33 12.70
N MET A 143 -7.14 17.68 13.56
CA MET A 143 -6.66 16.49 14.26
C MET A 143 -6.56 15.37 13.23
N LEU A 144 -5.35 15.15 12.72
CA LEU A 144 -5.09 14.06 11.78
C LEU A 144 -4.95 12.76 12.58
N ASP A 145 -5.85 11.82 12.33
CA ASP A 145 -5.51 10.42 12.55
C ASP A 145 -4.28 10.08 11.71
N VAL A 146 -3.35 9.30 12.25
CA VAL A 146 -2.16 8.87 11.51
C VAL A 146 -2.28 7.37 11.27
N GLU A 147 -2.37 6.99 10.00
CA GLU A 147 -2.37 5.60 9.55
C GLU A 147 -1.04 5.32 8.86
N VAL A 148 -0.26 4.39 9.41
CA VAL A 148 1.07 4.05 8.89
C VAL A 148 1.09 2.60 8.43
N ALA A 149 1.46 2.34 7.18
CA ALA A 149 1.81 1.01 6.72
C ALA A 149 3.33 0.88 6.64
N MET A 150 3.89 0.00 7.47
CA MET A 150 5.31 -0.33 7.47
C MET A 150 5.53 -1.52 6.54
N VAL A 151 6.04 -1.26 5.33
CA VAL A 151 6.43 -2.26 4.34
C VAL A 151 7.89 -2.64 4.60
N LEU A 152 8.10 -3.80 5.20
CA LEU A 152 9.38 -4.21 5.76
C LEU A 152 9.93 -5.43 5.03
N ASP A 153 11.09 -5.25 4.39
CA ASP A 153 11.80 -6.32 3.72
C ASP A 153 12.29 -7.37 4.73
N ASN A 154 11.83 -8.61 4.55
CA ASN A 154 12.33 -9.76 5.27
C ASN A 154 12.88 -10.84 4.34
N SER A 155 13.40 -10.43 3.19
CA SER A 155 14.12 -11.28 2.24
C SER A 155 15.43 -11.82 2.81
N GLY A 156 16.04 -12.79 2.14
CA GLY A 156 17.27 -13.43 2.59
C GLY A 156 18.47 -12.48 2.72
N SER A 157 18.53 -11.40 1.93
CA SER A 157 19.61 -10.39 2.00
C SER A 157 19.65 -9.66 3.35
N MET A 158 18.50 -9.57 4.01
CA MET A 158 18.33 -8.98 5.34
C MET A 158 18.85 -9.86 6.49
N GLY A 159 19.46 -11.01 6.20
CA GLY A 159 19.98 -11.94 7.19
C GLY A 159 20.95 -11.30 8.21
N GLY A 160 21.01 -11.91 9.39
CA GLY A 160 21.96 -11.52 10.45
C GLY A 160 21.63 -10.18 11.10
N SER A 161 22.62 -9.29 11.18
CA SER A 161 22.50 -8.02 11.92
C SER A 161 21.50 -7.05 11.28
N LYS A 162 21.32 -7.08 9.94
CA LYS A 162 20.37 -6.21 9.24
C LYS A 162 18.94 -6.39 9.74
N MET A 163 18.45 -7.63 9.79
CA MET A 163 17.12 -7.96 10.34
C MET A 163 17.00 -7.56 11.82
N SER A 164 18.02 -7.83 12.64
CA SER A 164 18.01 -7.42 14.05
C SER A 164 17.91 -5.89 14.21
N ASN A 165 18.59 -5.14 13.35
CA ASN A 165 18.58 -3.68 13.36
C ASN A 165 17.24 -3.12 12.87
N LEU A 166 16.70 -3.67 11.77
CA LEU A 166 15.37 -3.32 11.26
C LEU A 166 14.33 -3.49 12.35
N LYS A 167 14.29 -4.65 13.02
CA LYS A 167 13.33 -4.91 14.10
C LYS A 167 13.43 -3.88 15.22
N THR A 168 14.66 -3.58 15.65
CA THR A 168 14.89 -2.62 16.73
C THR A 168 14.42 -1.22 16.33
N ALA A 169 14.79 -0.75 15.14
CA ALA A 169 14.44 0.57 14.63
C ALA A 169 12.93 0.72 14.41
N ALA A 170 12.30 -0.25 13.76
CA ALA A 170 10.86 -0.26 13.51
C ALA A 170 10.07 -0.32 14.82
N CYS A 171 10.47 -1.16 15.79
CA CYS A 171 9.82 -1.20 17.10
C CYS A 171 9.97 0.11 17.89
N ASN A 172 11.12 0.79 17.79
CA ASN A 172 11.29 2.12 18.38
C ASN A 172 10.35 3.15 17.72
N ALA A 173 10.22 3.14 16.39
CA ALA A 173 9.28 4.01 15.68
C ALA A 173 7.84 3.79 16.13
N VAL A 174 7.41 2.52 16.27
CA VAL A 174 6.08 2.17 16.80
C VAL A 174 5.86 2.77 18.19
N ASN A 175 6.84 2.65 19.08
CA ASN A 175 6.73 3.21 20.42
C ASN A 175 6.71 4.75 20.44
N ILE A 176 7.45 5.41 19.55
CA ILE A 176 7.41 6.87 19.40
C ILE A 176 6.01 7.31 18.94
N LEU A 177 5.45 6.65 17.92
CA LEU A 177 4.13 7.01 17.38
C LEU A 177 3.00 6.80 18.40
N PHE A 178 3.00 5.67 19.11
CA PHE A 178 1.94 5.35 20.08
C PHE A 178 2.13 6.00 21.45
N TYR A 179 3.35 6.24 21.91
CA TYR A 179 3.62 6.62 23.30
C TYR A 179 4.54 7.83 23.47
N ASP A 180 5.11 8.38 22.39
CA ASP A 180 6.15 9.40 22.46
C ASP A 180 7.33 8.95 23.34
N ARG A 181 7.73 7.67 23.19
CA ARG A 181 8.84 7.04 23.92
C ARG A 181 9.73 6.28 22.97
N ASP A 182 11.04 6.39 23.20
CA ASP A 182 12.08 5.80 22.37
C ASP A 182 13.00 4.88 23.20
N GLY A 183 13.80 4.03 22.52
CA GLY A 183 14.84 3.21 23.13
C GLY A 183 14.33 1.97 23.87
N LEU A 184 13.08 1.57 23.65
CA LEU A 184 12.43 0.45 24.33
C LEU A 184 12.54 -0.87 23.55
N GLY A 185 12.91 -0.82 22.26
CA GLY A 185 12.84 -1.96 21.35
C GLY A 185 11.41 -2.48 21.22
N CYS A 186 11.23 -3.78 21.01
CA CYS A 186 9.89 -4.39 20.87
C CYS A 186 9.19 -4.64 22.21
N LYS A 187 9.12 -3.60 23.07
CA LYS A 187 8.46 -3.65 24.37
C LYS A 187 7.52 -2.47 24.54
N VAL A 188 6.32 -2.72 25.04
CA VAL A 188 5.34 -1.70 25.38
C VAL A 188 5.77 -0.99 26.69
N PRO A 189 5.82 0.36 26.74
CA PRO A 189 6.11 1.08 27.97
C PRO A 189 5.02 0.89 29.03
N THR A 190 5.41 0.85 30.31
CA THR A 190 4.48 0.76 31.44
C THR A 190 4.18 2.14 32.01
N GLY A 191 2.94 2.36 32.46
CA GLY A 191 2.52 3.62 33.10
C GLY A 191 2.38 4.82 32.15
N VAL A 192 2.39 4.59 30.83
CA VAL A 192 2.16 5.62 29.80
C VAL A 192 0.91 5.24 29.00
N SER A 193 0.01 6.20 28.82
CA SER A 193 -1.21 5.99 28.01
C SER A 193 -0.87 6.00 26.53
N LYS A 194 -1.49 5.11 25.75
CA LYS A 194 -1.32 5.08 24.29
C LYS A 194 -2.05 6.27 23.64
N ASN A 195 -1.61 6.63 22.46
CA ASN A 195 -2.32 7.50 21.55
C ASN A 195 -3.38 6.72 20.77
N GLU A 196 -4.65 7.12 20.87
CA GLU A 196 -5.79 6.46 20.21
C GLU A 196 -5.93 6.82 18.72
N ASN A 197 -5.25 7.88 18.25
CA ASN A 197 -5.37 8.38 16.87
C ASN A 197 -4.26 7.83 15.96
N VAL A 198 -3.60 6.76 16.36
CA VAL A 198 -2.54 6.10 15.58
C VAL A 198 -2.98 4.69 15.27
N ARG A 199 -2.85 4.31 14.00
CA ARG A 199 -2.97 2.93 13.55
C ARG A 199 -1.74 2.57 12.75
N ILE A 200 -1.21 1.39 13.01
CA ILE A 200 -0.05 0.88 12.29
C ILE A 200 -0.38 -0.50 11.75
N GLY A 201 -0.08 -0.69 10.46
CA GLY A 201 -0.10 -1.96 9.75
C GLY A 201 1.33 -2.35 9.41
N VAL A 202 1.58 -3.65 9.34
CA VAL A 202 2.90 -4.19 9.00
C VAL A 202 2.73 -5.11 7.81
N VAL A 203 3.51 -4.86 6.77
CA VAL A 203 3.54 -5.65 5.53
C VAL A 203 4.94 -6.22 5.37
N PRO A 204 5.22 -7.41 5.94
CA PRO A 204 6.44 -8.14 5.64
C PRO A 204 6.39 -8.64 4.20
N PHE A 205 7.51 -8.55 3.47
CA PHE A 205 7.59 -9.06 2.10
C PHE A 205 8.93 -9.73 1.79
N THR A 206 8.85 -10.74 0.91
CA THR A 206 9.99 -11.42 0.28
C THR A 206 9.76 -11.42 -1.25
N ALA A 207 9.87 -12.57 -1.91
CA ALA A 207 9.34 -12.80 -3.26
C ALA A 207 7.82 -12.63 -3.32
N LEU A 208 7.17 -12.84 -2.18
CA LEU A 208 5.74 -12.98 -1.98
C LEU A 208 5.31 -12.18 -0.74
N VAL A 209 4.00 -11.96 -0.61
CA VAL A 209 3.38 -11.43 0.60
C VAL A 209 2.45 -12.49 1.18
N ASN A 210 2.59 -12.74 2.49
CA ASN A 210 1.69 -13.64 3.23
C ASN A 210 0.60 -12.79 3.92
N ILE A 211 -0.63 -12.90 3.47
CA ILE A 211 -1.78 -12.19 4.05
C ILE A 211 -2.36 -12.91 5.29
N GLY A 212 -1.98 -14.17 5.47
CA GLY A 212 -2.44 -15.03 6.55
C GLY A 212 -3.68 -15.85 6.18
N THR A 213 -3.81 -16.99 6.85
CA THR A 213 -4.83 -17.99 6.55
C THR A 213 -6.23 -17.59 7.00
N GLN A 214 -6.37 -16.54 7.82
CA GLN A 214 -7.67 -16.00 8.22
C GLN A 214 -8.52 -15.55 7.03
N PHE A 215 -7.88 -15.16 5.93
CA PHE A 215 -8.57 -14.71 4.72
C PHE A 215 -8.94 -15.84 3.75
N LYS A 216 -8.72 -17.11 4.11
CA LYS A 216 -8.92 -18.28 3.22
C LYS A 216 -10.32 -18.35 2.57
N ASN A 217 -11.34 -17.77 3.20
CA ASN A 217 -12.72 -17.83 2.74
C ASN A 217 -13.26 -16.50 2.18
N GLU A 218 -12.39 -15.51 2.00
CA GLU A 218 -12.80 -14.21 1.47
C GLU A 218 -13.16 -14.27 -0.02
N ALA A 219 -14.17 -13.48 -0.41
CA ALA A 219 -14.71 -13.47 -1.77
C ALA A 219 -13.76 -12.84 -2.80
N TRP A 220 -12.83 -12.01 -2.35
CA TRP A 220 -11.81 -11.36 -3.18
C TRP A 220 -10.62 -12.27 -3.55
N LEU A 221 -10.59 -13.51 -3.04
CA LEU A 221 -9.70 -14.57 -3.51
C LEU A 221 -10.35 -15.36 -4.65
N ASP A 222 -9.60 -15.60 -5.72
CA ASP A 222 -9.99 -16.52 -6.79
C ASP A 222 -9.31 -17.88 -6.61
N TRP A 223 -10.06 -18.85 -6.08
CA TRP A 223 -9.59 -20.22 -5.90
C TRP A 223 -9.73 -21.08 -7.16
N THR A 224 -10.64 -20.68 -8.05
CA THR A 224 -11.15 -21.49 -9.17
C THR A 224 -10.62 -21.05 -10.53
N SER A 225 -9.77 -20.02 -10.56
CA SER A 225 -9.27 -19.39 -11.79
C SER A 225 -10.42 -18.98 -12.72
N ALA A 226 -11.43 -18.32 -12.15
CA ALA A 226 -12.70 -18.02 -12.82
C ALA A 226 -12.55 -17.01 -13.98
N SER A 227 -11.52 -16.15 -13.96
CA SER A 227 -11.18 -15.29 -15.10
C SER A 227 -10.10 -15.94 -15.97
N GLN A 228 -10.39 -16.15 -17.26
CA GLN A 228 -9.39 -16.60 -18.24
C GLN A 228 -8.20 -15.62 -18.36
N VAL A 229 -8.38 -14.34 -18.01
CA VAL A 229 -7.32 -13.31 -18.01
C VAL A 229 -6.45 -13.40 -16.76
N ALA A 230 -7.04 -13.60 -15.57
CA ALA A 230 -6.28 -13.95 -14.36
C ALA A 230 -5.54 -15.29 -14.55
N ALA A 231 -6.17 -16.20 -15.29
CA ALA A 231 -5.70 -17.53 -15.56
C ALA A 231 -4.65 -17.63 -16.68
N TYR A 232 -4.24 -16.52 -17.32
CA TYR A 232 -3.24 -16.54 -18.40
C TYR A 232 -1.88 -17.11 -17.96
N GLY A 233 -1.52 -17.06 -16.67
CA GLY A 233 -0.39 -17.80 -16.11
C GLY A 233 -0.77 -19.06 -15.34
N GLU A 234 -1.99 -19.11 -14.79
CA GLU A 234 -2.47 -20.23 -13.95
C GLU A 234 -2.77 -21.48 -14.78
N ILE A 235 -3.46 -21.32 -15.92
CA ILE A 235 -3.76 -22.39 -16.88
C ILE A 235 -2.49 -22.90 -17.57
N LEU A 236 -1.45 -22.07 -17.70
CA LEU A 236 -0.21 -22.53 -18.31
C LEU A 236 0.52 -23.53 -17.43
N ASN A 237 0.34 -23.47 -16.12
CA ASN A 237 1.02 -24.34 -15.15
C ASN A 237 0.21 -25.58 -14.78
N PHE A 238 -1.02 -25.70 -15.28
CA PHE A 238 -1.95 -26.78 -14.98
C PHE A 238 -2.74 -27.16 -16.23
N ASP A 239 -2.55 -28.41 -16.69
CA ASP A 239 -3.18 -28.97 -17.89
C ASP A 239 -3.90 -30.29 -17.59
N ASP A 240 -5.05 -30.50 -18.21
CA ASP A 240 -5.84 -31.75 -18.10
C ASP A 240 -5.69 -32.66 -19.31
N ASP A 241 -5.13 -32.18 -20.42
CA ASP A 241 -4.85 -32.99 -21.58
C ASP A 241 -3.36 -33.34 -21.70
N ASP A 242 -3.04 -34.23 -22.63
CA ASP A 242 -1.68 -34.73 -22.87
C ASP A 242 -1.13 -34.11 -24.19
N ASN A 243 -1.59 -32.90 -24.56
CA ASN A 243 -1.29 -32.22 -25.81
C ASN A 243 -0.82 -30.77 -25.62
N GLU A 244 0.49 -30.59 -25.81
CA GLU A 244 1.22 -29.31 -25.74
C GLU A 244 0.67 -28.16 -26.62
N ASN A 245 -0.19 -28.46 -27.61
CA ASN A 245 -0.78 -27.44 -28.48
C ASN A 245 -2.19 -26.99 -28.06
N THR A 246 -2.78 -27.65 -27.06
CA THR A 246 -4.07 -27.27 -26.48
C THR A 246 -3.82 -26.60 -25.14
N LYS A 247 -4.65 -25.60 -24.83
CA LYS A 247 -4.63 -24.95 -23.52
C LYS A 247 -5.77 -25.54 -22.72
N PHE A 248 -5.53 -25.85 -21.46
CA PHE A 248 -6.60 -26.20 -20.53
C PHE A 248 -7.67 -25.10 -20.50
N THR A 249 -8.93 -25.48 -20.64
CA THR A 249 -10.08 -24.56 -20.67
C THR A 249 -11.11 -24.86 -19.58
N GLY A 250 -10.79 -25.80 -18.68
CA GLY A 250 -11.65 -26.19 -17.55
C GLY A 250 -11.43 -25.33 -16.29
N PRO A 251 -12.29 -25.49 -15.28
CA PRO A 251 -12.06 -24.89 -13.96
C PRO A 251 -10.94 -25.64 -13.22
N MET A 252 -9.97 -24.92 -12.67
CA MET A 252 -8.95 -25.46 -11.78
C MET A 252 -9.16 -24.89 -10.37
N ASP A 253 -9.47 -25.74 -9.40
CA ASP A 253 -9.65 -25.33 -7.99
C ASP A 253 -8.41 -25.66 -7.16
N ARG A 254 -7.70 -24.63 -6.70
CA ARG A 254 -6.53 -24.78 -5.82
C ARG A 254 -6.87 -25.40 -4.47
N ARG A 255 -8.12 -25.29 -4.00
CA ARG A 255 -8.54 -25.98 -2.77
C ARG A 255 -8.47 -27.48 -2.97
N THR A 256 -8.86 -27.96 -4.16
CA THR A 256 -8.73 -29.37 -4.52
C THR A 256 -7.26 -29.75 -4.57
N LEU A 257 -6.38 -28.94 -5.18
CA LEU A 257 -4.94 -29.24 -5.21
C LEU A 257 -4.34 -29.37 -3.80
N PHE A 258 -4.61 -28.43 -2.90
CA PHE A 258 -4.16 -28.49 -1.50
C PHE A 258 -4.70 -29.72 -0.76
N ASN A 259 -5.96 -30.09 -1.00
CA ASN A 259 -6.57 -31.28 -0.41
C ASN A 259 -5.91 -32.58 -0.93
N GLU A 260 -5.64 -32.65 -2.24
CA GLU A 260 -4.99 -33.79 -2.88
C GLU A 260 -3.54 -33.96 -2.43
N THR A 261 -2.81 -32.86 -2.17
CA THR A 261 -1.44 -32.87 -1.62
C THR A 261 -1.38 -32.87 -0.10
N LYS A 262 -2.53 -32.97 0.59
CA LYS A 262 -2.64 -33.01 2.05
C LYS A 262 -1.88 -31.88 2.76
N THR A 263 -1.85 -30.70 2.14
CA THR A 263 -1.14 -29.53 2.65
C THR A 263 -2.12 -28.37 2.83
N ASP A 264 -1.85 -27.53 3.82
CA ASP A 264 -2.62 -26.31 4.02
C ASP A 264 -1.99 -25.14 3.27
N TRP A 265 -2.86 -24.26 2.76
CA TRP A 265 -2.44 -22.95 2.28
C TRP A 265 -1.92 -22.10 3.44
N LEU A 266 -0.70 -21.57 3.32
CA LEU A 266 -0.04 -20.80 4.38
C LEU A 266 -0.40 -19.30 4.38
N GLY A 267 -1.21 -18.85 3.43
CA GLY A 267 -1.66 -17.45 3.36
C GLY A 267 -0.96 -16.60 2.30
N CYS A 268 -0.10 -17.18 1.45
CA CYS A 268 0.54 -16.41 0.38
C CYS A 268 -0.31 -16.30 -0.87
N ILE A 269 -0.06 -15.26 -1.63
CA ILE A 269 -0.81 -14.92 -2.83
C ILE A 269 0.14 -14.53 -3.95
N GLU A 270 -0.35 -14.66 -5.17
CA GLU A 270 0.31 -14.14 -6.35
C GLU A 270 -0.05 -12.67 -6.56
N ALA A 271 0.80 -11.97 -7.31
CA ALA A 271 0.53 -10.65 -7.85
C ALA A 271 -0.73 -10.70 -8.73
N ARG A 272 -1.37 -9.56 -8.94
CA ARG A 272 -2.44 -9.45 -9.94
C ARG A 272 -1.87 -9.41 -11.35
N VAL A 273 -2.72 -9.52 -12.36
CA VAL A 273 -2.32 -9.33 -13.75
C VAL A 273 -2.25 -7.84 -14.06
N SER A 274 -1.30 -7.43 -14.89
CA SER A 274 -1.16 -6.03 -15.32
C SER A 274 -2.42 -5.53 -16.04
N PRO A 275 -2.88 -4.30 -15.79
CA PRO A 275 -2.21 -3.22 -15.02
C PRO A 275 -2.48 -3.21 -13.51
N TYR A 276 -3.24 -4.17 -12.97
CA TYR A 276 -3.66 -4.16 -11.55
C TYR A 276 -2.57 -4.61 -10.57
N ASP A 277 -1.42 -5.02 -11.10
CA ASP A 277 -0.26 -5.39 -10.30
C ASP A 277 0.39 -4.16 -9.64
N THR A 278 0.18 -2.94 -10.15
CA THR A 278 0.77 -1.72 -9.57
C THR A 278 -0.24 -0.77 -8.95
N THR A 279 -1.51 -1.18 -8.83
CA THR A 279 -2.59 -0.34 -8.28
C THR A 279 -3.26 -1.03 -7.09
N ASP A 280 -4.13 -0.30 -6.40
CA ASP A 280 -4.95 -0.83 -5.30
C ASP A 280 -6.44 -1.00 -5.69
N ASP A 281 -6.75 -1.12 -6.98
CA ASP A 281 -8.13 -1.27 -7.45
C ASP A 281 -8.87 -2.37 -6.66
N PRO A 282 -10.16 -2.20 -6.32
CA PRO A 282 -10.88 -3.20 -5.55
C PRO A 282 -10.96 -4.54 -6.31
N PRO A 283 -10.87 -5.69 -5.63
CA PRO A 283 -10.98 -7.03 -6.21
C PRO A 283 -12.44 -7.44 -6.50
N ASP A 284 -13.19 -6.55 -7.15
CA ASP A 284 -14.64 -6.64 -7.37
C ASP A 284 -15.06 -7.49 -8.59
N ILE A 285 -14.15 -7.68 -9.54
CA ILE A 285 -14.31 -8.51 -10.73
C ILE A 285 -13.23 -9.59 -10.78
N ALA A 286 -13.49 -10.68 -11.51
CA ALA A 286 -12.62 -11.85 -11.54
C ALA A 286 -11.17 -11.54 -11.97
N GLU A 287 -10.97 -10.59 -12.89
CA GLU A 287 -9.64 -10.13 -13.35
C GLU A 287 -8.81 -9.43 -12.27
N ARG A 288 -9.47 -8.90 -11.23
CA ARG A 288 -8.84 -8.10 -10.16
C ARG A 288 -8.68 -8.87 -8.85
N LYS A 289 -9.22 -10.08 -8.78
CA LYS A 289 -9.11 -10.93 -7.60
C LYS A 289 -7.66 -11.39 -7.39
N PHE A 290 -7.34 -11.63 -6.14
CA PHE A 290 -6.04 -12.20 -5.78
C PHE A 290 -6.07 -13.71 -5.91
N ILE A 291 -4.97 -14.25 -6.39
CA ILE A 291 -4.81 -15.68 -6.60
C ILE A 291 -4.09 -16.26 -5.37
N PRO A 292 -4.68 -17.22 -4.64
CA PRO A 292 -3.96 -17.97 -3.61
C PRO A 292 -2.76 -18.69 -4.22
N LEU A 293 -1.59 -18.50 -3.63
CA LEU A 293 -0.37 -19.16 -4.06
C LEU A 293 -0.52 -20.69 -3.92
N PHE A 294 -0.29 -21.40 -5.01
CA PHE A 294 0.05 -22.83 -5.00
C PHE A 294 1.28 -22.99 -5.89
N SER A 295 2.42 -23.32 -5.29
CA SER A 295 3.67 -23.48 -6.04
C SER A 295 3.66 -24.83 -6.78
N PRO A 296 3.61 -24.85 -8.13
CA PRO A 296 3.51 -26.08 -8.89
C PRO A 296 4.75 -26.97 -8.71
N ASP A 297 4.54 -28.27 -8.84
CA ASP A 297 5.61 -29.26 -8.85
C ASP A 297 6.35 -29.17 -10.17
N THR A 298 7.68 -29.12 -10.13
CA THR A 298 8.55 -28.99 -11.30
C THR A 298 9.13 -30.32 -11.75
N VAL A 299 9.41 -30.46 -13.05
CA VAL A 299 10.09 -31.65 -13.60
C VAL A 299 11.52 -31.83 -13.07
N TYR A 300 12.06 -33.04 -13.20
CA TYR A 300 13.40 -33.54 -12.85
C TYR A 300 14.48 -32.53 -12.38
N ASN A 301 15.17 -32.85 -11.28
CA ASN A 301 16.36 -32.14 -10.75
C ASN A 301 16.17 -30.65 -10.42
N ASN A 302 14.95 -30.13 -10.51
CA ASN A 302 14.62 -28.77 -10.10
C ASN A 302 14.36 -28.67 -8.60
N ASN A 303 14.58 -27.47 -8.06
CA ASN A 303 14.49 -27.21 -6.63
C ASN A 303 13.10 -27.50 -6.05
N ASN A 304 12.03 -27.49 -6.85
CA ASN A 304 10.64 -27.69 -6.39
C ASN A 304 9.97 -28.96 -6.97
N ASN A 305 10.75 -30.03 -7.18
CA ASN A 305 10.23 -31.34 -7.56
C ASN A 305 9.84 -32.14 -6.29
N TYR A 306 8.54 -32.41 -6.14
CA TYR A 306 7.96 -33.11 -4.99
C TYR A 306 6.84 -34.11 -5.34
N LEU A 307 6.43 -34.21 -6.60
CA LEU A 307 5.59 -35.29 -7.10
C LEU A 307 6.29 -36.04 -8.23
N SER A 308 5.89 -37.28 -8.45
CA SER A 308 6.31 -37.97 -9.66
C SER A 308 5.53 -37.41 -10.85
N ASP A 309 6.23 -37.06 -11.93
CA ASP A 309 5.63 -36.64 -13.21
C ASP A 309 4.75 -37.73 -13.86
N ASN A 310 4.88 -38.97 -13.38
CA ASN A 310 4.10 -40.15 -13.76
C ASN A 310 3.24 -40.69 -12.60
N GLY A 311 3.12 -39.94 -11.50
CA GLY A 311 2.42 -40.32 -10.28
C GLY A 311 0.92 -39.98 -10.31
N GLY A 312 0.23 -40.29 -9.19
CA GLY A 312 -1.21 -40.05 -9.06
C GLY A 312 -2.05 -40.89 -10.03
N THR A 313 -2.99 -40.24 -10.72
CA THR A 313 -3.87 -40.87 -11.72
C THR A 313 -3.36 -40.74 -13.16
N CYS A 314 -2.18 -40.14 -13.36
CA CYS A 314 -1.61 -39.95 -14.69
C CYS A 314 -1.37 -41.29 -15.39
N GLN A 315 -1.96 -41.46 -16.59
CA GLN A 315 -1.73 -42.65 -17.40
C GLN A 315 -0.28 -42.67 -17.90
N LEU A 316 0.39 -43.82 -17.74
CA LEU A 316 1.71 -44.07 -18.31
C LEU A 316 1.61 -44.15 -19.84
N LYS A 317 2.48 -43.43 -20.54
CA LYS A 317 2.47 -43.41 -22.01
C LYS A 317 2.74 -44.79 -22.60
N THR A 318 2.09 -45.05 -23.72
CA THR A 318 2.38 -46.21 -24.57
C THR A 318 2.97 -45.75 -25.89
N CYS A 319 3.99 -46.44 -26.37
CA CYS A 319 4.47 -46.25 -27.73
C CYS A 319 3.96 -47.39 -28.60
N THR A 320 3.52 -47.05 -29.80
CA THR A 320 3.08 -48.05 -30.78
C THR A 320 4.12 -48.14 -31.88
N GLN A 321 4.69 -49.34 -32.01
CA GLN A 321 5.69 -49.63 -33.03
C GLN A 321 5.03 -50.44 -34.14
N GLU A 322 5.17 -49.99 -35.38
CA GLU A 322 4.77 -50.73 -36.56
C GLU A 322 6.02 -51.22 -37.30
N LYS A 323 6.16 -52.54 -37.37
CA LYS A 323 7.26 -53.21 -38.07
C LYS A 323 6.72 -53.81 -39.36
N THR A 324 7.16 -53.31 -40.49
CA THR A 324 6.85 -53.90 -41.81
C THR A 324 8.05 -54.70 -42.29
N GLN A 325 7.84 -56.00 -42.49
CA GLN A 325 8.87 -56.90 -43.00
C GLN A 325 8.53 -57.31 -44.44
N ASN A 326 9.45 -57.02 -45.36
CA ASN A 326 9.35 -57.50 -46.74
C ASN A 326 10.28 -58.70 -46.96
N SER A 327 9.84 -59.65 -47.77
CA SER A 327 10.70 -60.74 -48.24
C SER A 327 11.45 -60.28 -49.48
N CYS A 328 12.76 -60.47 -49.52
CA CYS A 328 13.61 -60.02 -50.62
C CYS A 328 14.40 -61.20 -51.18
N TYR A 329 14.68 -61.15 -52.48
CA TYR A 329 15.58 -62.10 -53.14
C TYR A 329 16.51 -61.38 -54.09
N TYR A 330 17.68 -61.97 -54.33
CA TYR A 330 18.70 -61.39 -55.21
C TYR A 330 18.73 -62.11 -56.56
N SER A 331 18.65 -61.33 -57.64
CA SER A 331 18.84 -61.78 -59.02
C SER A 331 20.09 -61.14 -59.62
N ARG A 332 20.90 -61.93 -60.32
CA ARG A 332 22.15 -61.48 -60.94
C ARG A 332 21.95 -60.43 -62.05
N TRP A 333 20.73 -60.31 -62.59
CA TRP A 333 20.39 -59.44 -63.72
C TRP A 333 19.65 -58.17 -63.33
N SER A 334 18.93 -58.18 -62.19
CA SER A 334 18.05 -57.09 -61.76
C SER A 334 18.32 -56.60 -60.33
N GLY A 335 19.32 -57.17 -59.65
CA GLY A 335 19.65 -56.83 -58.27
C GLY A 335 18.64 -57.41 -57.26
N TRP A 336 18.52 -56.77 -56.10
CA TRP A 336 17.56 -57.14 -55.06
C TRP A 336 16.14 -56.74 -55.45
N THR A 337 15.19 -57.65 -55.30
CA THR A 337 13.75 -57.37 -55.48
C THR A 337 13.00 -57.88 -54.25
N CYS A 338 12.11 -57.05 -53.70
CA CYS A 338 11.33 -57.37 -52.50
C CYS A 338 9.84 -57.49 -52.83
N TYR A 339 9.15 -58.47 -52.24
CA TYR A 339 7.72 -58.74 -52.41
C TYR A 339 7.09 -59.27 -51.12
N GLY A 340 5.77 -59.03 -50.98
CA GLY A 340 5.01 -59.37 -49.78
C GLY A 340 5.39 -58.50 -48.58
N SER A 341 4.38 -58.05 -47.83
CA SER A 341 4.59 -57.27 -46.60
C SER A 341 3.83 -57.91 -45.45
N THR A 342 4.53 -58.23 -44.37
CA THR A 342 3.91 -58.60 -43.10
C THR A 342 4.13 -57.46 -42.11
N SER A 343 3.04 -56.84 -41.66
CA SER A 343 3.08 -55.75 -40.68
C SER A 343 2.70 -56.25 -39.29
N TYR A 344 3.54 -55.93 -38.31
CA TYR A 344 3.30 -56.21 -36.90
C TYR A 344 3.11 -54.88 -36.17
N LYS A 345 1.96 -54.72 -35.51
CA LYS A 345 1.67 -53.58 -34.64
C LYS A 345 1.66 -54.05 -33.20
N TYR A 346 2.50 -53.45 -32.37
CA TYR A 346 2.42 -53.68 -30.93
C TYR A 346 2.58 -52.38 -30.16
N THR A 347 1.87 -52.32 -29.04
CA THR A 347 1.82 -51.18 -28.14
C THR A 347 2.57 -51.55 -26.86
N LYS A 348 3.63 -50.82 -26.53
CA LYS A 348 4.46 -51.03 -25.34
C LYS A 348 4.22 -49.91 -24.35
N ARG A 349 4.03 -50.23 -23.07
CA ARG A 349 4.08 -49.25 -21.97
C ARG A 349 5.52 -48.79 -21.78
N VAL A 350 5.76 -47.48 -21.81
CA VAL A 350 7.08 -46.92 -21.53
C VAL A 350 7.22 -46.82 -20.02
N GLY A 351 8.14 -47.61 -19.46
CA GLY A 351 8.45 -47.61 -18.05
C GLY A 351 9.32 -46.41 -17.65
N ASN A 352 9.27 -46.08 -16.36
CA ASN A 352 9.71 -44.87 -15.66
C ASN A 352 11.22 -44.51 -15.70
N MET A 353 11.93 -44.74 -16.81
CA MET A 353 13.37 -44.44 -16.94
C MET A 353 13.64 -43.55 -18.15
N THR A 354 13.86 -42.26 -17.89
CA THR A 354 14.36 -41.28 -18.87
C THR A 354 15.86 -41.00 -18.73
N THR A 355 16.56 -41.59 -17.76
CA THR A 355 17.97 -41.22 -17.46
C THR A 355 19.03 -42.10 -18.09
N ASN A 356 18.69 -42.91 -19.09
CA ASN A 356 19.69 -43.43 -20.01
C ASN A 356 19.12 -43.35 -21.42
N LEU A 357 19.79 -42.59 -22.29
CA LEU A 357 19.61 -42.63 -23.75
C LEU A 357 19.74 -44.05 -24.36
N GLY A 358 19.95 -45.09 -23.54
CA GLY A 358 20.04 -46.50 -23.94
C GLY A 358 19.17 -47.49 -23.16
N ALA A 359 18.27 -47.09 -22.24
CA ALA A 359 17.43 -48.06 -21.51
C ALA A 359 15.97 -47.64 -21.44
N ALA A 360 15.10 -48.44 -22.07
CA ALA A 360 13.63 -48.26 -22.23
C ALA A 360 13.16 -47.30 -23.32
N SER A 361 14.01 -47.00 -24.30
CA SER A 361 13.65 -46.12 -25.38
C SER A 361 12.75 -46.81 -26.41
N CYS A 362 11.65 -46.15 -26.78
CA CYS A 362 10.95 -46.42 -28.03
C CYS A 362 11.72 -45.80 -29.21
N LEU A 363 13.07 -45.77 -29.17
CA LEU A 363 13.88 -45.19 -30.25
C LEU A 363 13.79 -46.08 -31.50
N PRO A 364 13.73 -45.52 -32.72
CA PRO A 364 13.91 -46.33 -33.91
C PRO A 364 15.30 -46.96 -33.85
N SER A 365 15.35 -48.29 -33.81
CA SER A 365 16.53 -48.99 -34.30
C SER A 365 16.55 -48.82 -35.82
N ASN A 366 17.17 -47.75 -36.32
CA ASN A 366 17.69 -47.76 -37.69
C ASN A 366 18.99 -48.58 -37.63
N PRO A 367 19.00 -49.75 -38.28
CA PRO A 367 19.05 -49.75 -39.73
C PRO A 367 18.04 -50.69 -40.41
N VAL A 368 17.91 -50.54 -41.72
CA VAL A 368 17.48 -51.65 -42.60
C VAL A 368 18.57 -52.72 -42.51
N GLU A 369 18.42 -53.68 -41.59
CA GLU A 369 19.28 -54.86 -41.60
C GLU A 369 18.79 -55.82 -42.69
N ILE A 370 19.61 -56.01 -43.72
CA ILE A 370 19.50 -57.15 -44.62
C ILE A 370 20.21 -58.31 -43.91
N SER A 371 19.47 -59.15 -43.19
CA SER A 371 20.02 -60.41 -42.68
C SER A 371 20.12 -61.41 -43.84
N SER A 372 21.29 -61.47 -44.48
CA SER A 372 21.55 -62.41 -45.58
C SER A 372 22.40 -63.59 -45.12
N SER A 373 21.86 -64.80 -45.18
CA SER A 373 22.65 -66.03 -45.21
C SER A 373 22.45 -66.85 -46.50
N SER A 374 21.72 -66.33 -47.50
CA SER A 374 21.51 -66.98 -48.81
C SER A 374 21.00 -65.97 -49.87
N ASN A 375 20.69 -66.39 -51.11
CA ASN A 375 20.07 -65.57 -52.19
C ASN A 375 18.67 -65.00 -51.84
N THR A 376 18.29 -65.07 -50.56
CA THR A 376 17.06 -64.55 -49.96
C THR A 376 17.43 -63.70 -48.74
N GLY A 377 16.71 -62.61 -48.54
CA GLY A 377 16.92 -61.66 -47.45
C GLY A 377 15.59 -61.04 -47.04
N SER A 378 15.63 -60.12 -46.08
CA SER A 378 14.45 -59.37 -45.67
C SER A 378 14.81 -57.92 -45.44
N THR A 379 13.93 -56.99 -45.83
CA THR A 379 14.05 -55.58 -45.42
C THR A 379 13.03 -55.31 -44.34
N THR A 380 13.49 -54.75 -43.23
CA THR A 380 12.62 -54.28 -42.14
C THR A 380 12.52 -52.76 -42.23
N THR A 381 11.28 -52.24 -42.28
CA THR A 381 11.01 -50.81 -42.04
C THR A 381 10.28 -50.69 -40.72
N THR A 382 10.83 -49.88 -39.81
CA THR A 382 10.22 -49.59 -38.52
C THR A 382 9.69 -48.16 -38.54
N THR A 383 8.39 -47.99 -38.35
CA THR A 383 7.79 -46.67 -38.12
C THR A 383 7.37 -46.59 -36.66
N THR A 384 7.95 -45.64 -35.95
CA THR A 384 7.58 -45.34 -34.56
C THR A 384 6.78 -44.04 -34.55
N VAL A 385 5.55 -44.06 -34.03
CA VAL A 385 4.80 -42.85 -33.74
C VAL A 385 4.94 -42.55 -32.25
N TYR A 386 5.53 -41.40 -31.93
CA TYR A 386 5.62 -40.88 -30.58
C TYR A 386 4.45 -39.94 -30.30
N SER A 387 3.92 -39.99 -29.09
CA SER A 387 3.66 -38.75 -28.36
C SER A 387 4.52 -38.83 -27.10
N LEU A 388 5.70 -38.21 -27.07
CA LEU A 388 6.40 -37.95 -25.80
C LEU A 388 5.89 -36.60 -25.30
N LEU A 389 5.52 -36.49 -24.02
CA LEU A 389 5.20 -35.17 -23.46
C LEU A 389 6.51 -34.42 -23.37
N THR A 390 6.51 -33.12 -23.65
CA THR A 390 7.65 -32.27 -23.36
C THR A 390 7.80 -32.09 -21.85
N GLU A 391 8.92 -31.54 -21.41
CA GLU A 391 9.11 -31.20 -19.99
C GLU A 391 8.05 -30.21 -19.50
N ARG A 392 7.60 -29.28 -20.36
CA ARG A 392 6.47 -28.38 -20.03
C ARG A 392 5.21 -29.16 -19.71
N GLU A 393 4.90 -30.08 -20.60
CA GLU A 393 3.69 -30.85 -20.56
C GLU A 393 3.69 -31.85 -19.39
N LEU A 394 4.85 -32.39 -19.01
CA LEU A 394 5.00 -33.18 -17.79
C LEU A 394 4.77 -32.34 -16.52
N GLN A 395 5.24 -31.09 -16.53
CA GLN A 395 5.08 -30.17 -15.40
C GLN A 395 3.62 -29.78 -15.20
N SER A 396 2.89 -29.49 -16.27
CA SER A 396 1.52 -28.96 -16.20
C SER A 396 0.49 -30.00 -15.76
N ARG A 397 0.76 -31.31 -15.87
CA ARG A 397 -0.27 -32.34 -15.67
C ARG A 397 -1.00 -32.24 -14.33
N LEU A 398 -2.28 -31.90 -14.37
CA LEU A 398 -3.17 -31.88 -13.19
C LEU A 398 -3.38 -33.27 -12.58
N CYS A 399 -3.35 -34.32 -13.41
CA CYS A 399 -3.55 -35.71 -12.96
C CYS A 399 -2.50 -36.18 -11.93
N LYS A 400 -1.36 -35.51 -11.84
CA LYS A 400 -0.24 -35.91 -10.97
C LYS A 400 -0.54 -35.64 -9.50
N TYR A 401 -1.43 -34.68 -9.23
CA TYR A 401 -1.86 -34.31 -7.89
C TYR A 401 -2.94 -35.27 -7.36
N ASN A 402 -3.83 -35.74 -8.22
CA ASN A 402 -4.98 -36.56 -7.85
C ASN A 402 -4.56 -37.91 -7.25
N GLY A 403 -5.01 -38.19 -6.02
CA GLY A 403 -4.80 -39.44 -5.32
C GLY A 403 -3.38 -39.62 -4.76
N THR A 404 -2.64 -38.52 -4.60
CA THR A 404 -1.28 -38.60 -4.03
C THR A 404 -1.30 -38.83 -2.52
N ASN A 405 -0.23 -39.44 -2.00
CA ASN A 405 -0.01 -39.61 -0.56
C ASN A 405 1.14 -38.73 -0.04
N GLU A 406 1.52 -37.72 -0.82
CA GLU A 406 2.59 -36.80 -0.46
C GLU A 406 2.07 -35.71 0.46
N ASN A 407 2.89 -35.30 1.44
CA ASN A 407 2.66 -34.11 2.25
C ASN A 407 3.90 -33.22 2.07
N SER A 408 3.79 -32.24 1.18
CA SER A 408 4.93 -31.43 0.76
C SER A 408 4.70 -29.96 1.04
N SER A 409 5.43 -29.42 2.02
CA SER A 409 5.46 -27.98 2.33
C SER A 409 5.86 -27.11 1.12
N ARG A 410 6.46 -27.74 0.10
CA ARG A 410 6.83 -27.16 -1.19
C ARG A 410 5.65 -26.67 -2.04
N THR A 411 4.42 -27.09 -1.73
CA THR A 411 3.20 -26.46 -2.28
C THR A 411 3.06 -24.99 -1.88
N ASN A 412 3.75 -24.56 -0.83
CA ASN A 412 3.87 -23.18 -0.37
C ASN A 412 5.31 -22.66 -0.51
N ASP A 413 6.07 -23.13 -1.51
CA ASP A 413 7.46 -22.70 -1.71
C ASP A 413 7.61 -21.17 -1.74
N ASN A 414 8.69 -20.66 -1.14
CA ASN A 414 8.98 -19.23 -0.93
C ASN A 414 7.95 -18.41 -0.13
N CYS A 415 6.88 -19.01 0.40
CA CYS A 415 5.91 -18.30 1.23
C CYS A 415 6.54 -17.93 2.59
N PRO A 416 6.68 -16.63 2.94
CA PRO A 416 7.26 -16.24 4.22
C PRO A 416 6.34 -16.62 5.39
N THR A 417 6.94 -16.86 6.55
CA THR A 417 6.20 -17.11 7.80
C THR A 417 5.62 -15.84 8.41
N ALA A 418 6.24 -14.68 8.13
CA ALA A 418 5.78 -13.38 8.56
C ALA A 418 4.56 -12.99 7.73
N LYS A 419 3.46 -12.62 8.40
CA LYS A 419 2.18 -12.28 7.79
C LYS A 419 1.88 -10.79 7.89
N VAL A 420 1.09 -10.29 6.95
CA VAL A 420 0.51 -8.96 7.01
C VAL A 420 -0.29 -8.82 8.30
N LEU A 421 -0.01 -7.75 9.03
CA LEU A 421 -0.84 -7.26 10.10
C LEU A 421 -1.61 -6.06 9.54
N PRO A 422 -2.94 -6.16 9.38
CA PRO A 422 -3.75 -5.02 8.98
C PRO A 422 -3.64 -3.87 9.98
N LEU A 423 -4.05 -2.66 9.57
CA LEU A 423 -4.01 -1.47 10.43
C LEU A 423 -4.69 -1.75 11.77
N THR A 424 -3.95 -1.54 12.86
CA THR A 424 -4.47 -1.74 14.21
C THR A 424 -4.00 -0.64 15.15
N ASP A 425 -4.82 -0.36 16.16
CA ASP A 425 -4.52 0.53 17.27
C ASP A 425 -3.91 -0.24 18.47
N GLN A 426 -3.55 -1.51 18.29
CA GLN A 426 -3.01 -2.41 19.32
C GLN A 426 -1.47 -2.49 19.23
N PRO A 427 -0.71 -1.72 20.02
CA PRO A 427 0.74 -1.59 19.82
C PRO A 427 1.47 -2.90 20.04
N LYS A 428 0.98 -3.73 20.98
CA LYS A 428 1.56 -5.05 21.24
C LYS A 428 1.53 -5.95 19.99
N SER A 429 0.42 -5.97 19.25
CA SER A 429 0.28 -6.77 18.03
C SER A 429 1.28 -6.33 16.96
N VAL A 430 1.48 -5.02 16.81
CA VAL A 430 2.44 -4.43 15.88
C VAL A 430 3.88 -4.82 16.24
N LEU A 431 4.25 -4.65 17.52
CA LEU A 431 5.59 -5.00 18.03
C LEU A 431 5.87 -6.51 17.91
N ASP A 432 4.89 -7.35 18.24
CA ASP A 432 5.02 -8.80 18.15
C ASP A 432 5.17 -9.25 16.67
N SER A 433 4.43 -8.63 15.75
CA SER A 433 4.54 -8.89 14.30
C SER A 433 5.94 -8.57 13.77
N ILE A 434 6.46 -7.37 14.06
CA ILE A 434 7.81 -6.96 13.65
C ILE A 434 8.86 -7.90 14.27
N ASN A 435 8.73 -8.22 15.56
CA ASN A 435 9.70 -9.05 16.25
C ASN A 435 9.73 -10.50 15.74
N ALA A 436 8.62 -11.00 15.17
CA ALA A 436 8.53 -12.34 14.63
C ALA A 436 9.17 -12.52 13.23
N MET A 437 9.52 -11.44 12.53
CA MET A 437 10.03 -11.52 11.16
C MET A 437 11.35 -12.30 11.06
N VAL A 438 11.51 -13.10 10.02
CA VAL A 438 12.75 -13.83 9.75
C VAL A 438 13.15 -13.59 8.30
N ALA A 439 14.45 -13.35 8.08
CA ALA A 439 15.02 -13.15 6.76
C ALA A 439 14.99 -14.46 5.96
N SER A 440 14.34 -14.49 4.81
CA SER A 440 14.23 -15.67 3.93
C SER A 440 13.78 -15.33 2.51
N GLY A 441 14.08 -16.17 1.54
CA GLY A 441 13.59 -16.01 0.16
C GLY A 441 14.22 -14.85 -0.60
N ASN A 442 13.67 -14.57 -1.78
CA ASN A 442 14.09 -13.48 -2.67
C ASN A 442 13.38 -12.15 -2.31
N THR A 443 13.62 -11.10 -3.09
CA THR A 443 13.18 -9.73 -2.78
C THR A 443 12.30 -9.17 -3.89
N ASN A 444 11.04 -8.85 -3.56
CA ASN A 444 10.08 -8.21 -4.46
C ASN A 444 9.45 -6.98 -3.79
N ILE A 445 10.10 -5.83 -3.98
CA ILE A 445 9.71 -4.55 -3.36
C ILE A 445 8.35 -4.08 -3.87
N GLN A 446 8.05 -4.37 -5.14
CA GLN A 446 6.77 -4.00 -5.74
C GLN A 446 5.60 -4.68 -5.00
N GLN A 447 5.66 -5.98 -4.70
CA GLN A 447 4.58 -6.65 -3.99
C GLN A 447 4.39 -6.11 -2.57
N GLY A 448 5.50 -5.86 -1.86
CA GLY A 448 5.44 -5.20 -0.55
C GLY A 448 4.76 -3.83 -0.63
N THR A 449 5.13 -3.02 -1.62
CA THR A 449 4.60 -1.67 -1.84
C THR A 449 3.09 -1.70 -2.12
N VAL A 450 2.65 -2.60 -3.00
CA VAL A 450 1.23 -2.74 -3.37
C VAL A 450 0.40 -3.18 -2.18
N TRP A 451 0.87 -4.13 -1.38
CA TRP A 451 0.18 -4.54 -0.16
C TRP A 451 0.19 -3.46 0.93
N GLY A 452 1.25 -2.64 0.98
CA GLY A 452 1.28 -1.45 1.80
C GLY A 452 0.23 -0.42 1.40
N MET A 453 -0.02 -0.24 0.09
CA MET A 453 -1.14 0.59 -0.38
C MET A 453 -2.49 0.01 0.02
N HIS A 454 -2.72 -1.29 -0.19
CA HIS A 454 -3.96 -1.97 0.23
C HIS A 454 -4.22 -1.81 1.73
N ALA A 455 -3.17 -1.80 2.56
CA ALA A 455 -3.31 -1.57 4.00
C ALA A 455 -3.75 -0.14 4.36
N LEU A 456 -3.56 0.84 3.47
CA LEU A 456 -3.89 2.25 3.69
C LEU A 456 -5.14 2.71 2.94
N THR A 457 -5.64 1.94 1.98
CA THR A 457 -6.85 2.29 1.23
C THR A 457 -8.07 1.62 1.86
N SER A 458 -9.15 2.37 2.03
CA SER A 458 -10.40 1.82 2.56
C SER A 458 -11.07 0.92 1.52
N GLY A 459 -11.12 -0.38 1.76
CA GLY A 459 -11.79 -1.33 0.89
C GLY A 459 -11.20 -2.73 1.02
N GLU A 460 -11.78 -3.70 0.31
CA GLU A 460 -11.14 -5.02 0.19
C GLU A 460 -9.79 -4.86 -0.53
N PRO A 461 -8.74 -5.57 -0.11
CA PRO A 461 -8.75 -6.71 0.81
C PRO A 461 -8.60 -6.35 2.31
N LEU A 462 -8.11 -5.16 2.65
CA LEU A 462 -7.85 -4.73 4.02
C LEU A 462 -8.71 -3.51 4.39
N ILE A 463 -9.79 -3.75 5.13
CA ILE A 463 -10.88 -2.78 5.34
C ILE A 463 -10.66 -1.85 6.55
N GLU A 464 -9.54 -1.99 7.26
CA GLU A 464 -9.29 -1.31 8.54
C GLU A 464 -8.94 0.18 8.38
N ALA A 465 -8.50 0.58 7.19
CA ALA A 465 -8.16 1.96 6.86
C ALA A 465 -9.41 2.84 6.82
N LYS A 466 -9.31 4.04 7.40
CA LYS A 466 -10.37 5.04 7.29
C LYS A 466 -10.56 5.49 5.83
N PRO A 467 -11.79 5.79 5.41
CA PRO A 467 -12.05 6.36 4.09
C PRO A 467 -11.22 7.61 3.81
N MET A 468 -10.90 7.80 2.55
CA MET A 468 -10.17 8.97 2.06
C MET A 468 -11.05 10.22 2.12
N ALA A 469 -11.16 10.83 3.30
CA ALA A 469 -11.66 12.18 3.43
C ALA A 469 -10.45 13.11 3.49
N PRO A 470 -10.19 13.94 2.45
CA PRO A 470 -9.02 14.81 2.39
C PRO A 470 -8.81 15.49 3.73
N GLY A 471 -7.67 15.15 4.36
CA GLY A 471 -7.13 15.47 5.69
C GLY A 471 -8.01 15.31 6.93
N GLN A 472 -8.85 14.29 7.00
CA GLN A 472 -9.18 13.74 8.32
C GLN A 472 -8.08 12.80 8.82
N VAL A 473 -7.30 12.24 7.89
CA VAL A 473 -6.30 11.21 8.14
C VAL A 473 -5.05 11.50 7.32
N SER A 474 -3.87 11.41 7.94
CA SER A 474 -2.58 11.36 7.25
C SER A 474 -2.21 9.89 7.04
N LYS A 475 -2.07 9.49 5.78
CA LYS A 475 -1.73 8.12 5.38
C LYS A 475 -0.27 8.08 4.97
N VAL A 476 0.49 7.19 5.58
CA VAL A 476 1.94 7.15 5.43
C VAL A 476 2.40 5.74 5.10
N LEU A 477 3.07 5.59 3.98
CA LEU A 477 3.67 4.34 3.54
C LEU A 477 5.17 4.40 3.79
N ILE A 478 5.72 3.49 4.59
CA ILE A 478 7.17 3.41 4.84
C ILE A 478 7.69 2.14 4.19
N VAL A 479 8.40 2.27 3.07
CA VAL A 479 9.03 1.16 2.35
C VAL A 479 10.49 1.05 2.76
N MET A 480 10.86 -0.09 3.34
CA MET A 480 12.24 -0.36 3.74
C MET A 480 12.77 -1.65 3.11
N THR A 481 13.97 -1.57 2.54
CA THR A 481 14.74 -2.70 1.99
C THR A 481 16.25 -2.49 2.21
N ASP A 482 17.06 -3.55 2.12
CA ASP A 482 18.52 -3.42 2.01
C ASP A 482 19.05 -3.38 0.59
N GLY A 483 18.24 -3.58 -0.45
CA GLY A 483 18.80 -3.69 -1.79
C GLY A 483 17.83 -3.84 -2.95
N GLU A 484 18.33 -4.50 -3.98
CA GLU A 484 17.72 -4.62 -5.31
C GLU A 484 16.54 -5.59 -5.32
N ASN A 485 15.57 -5.30 -6.18
CA ASN A 485 14.63 -6.31 -6.63
C ASN A 485 15.38 -7.53 -7.20
N TYR A 486 15.07 -8.71 -6.67
CA TYR A 486 15.72 -9.96 -7.04
C TYR A 486 14.74 -10.79 -7.89
N PRO A 487 14.85 -10.76 -9.23
CA PRO A 487 13.98 -11.54 -10.11
C PRO A 487 14.29 -13.04 -10.02
N ASP A 488 13.37 -13.85 -10.53
CA ASP A 488 13.45 -15.30 -10.69
C ASP A 488 14.42 -15.75 -11.80
N LEU A 489 15.57 -15.07 -11.94
CA LEU A 489 16.59 -15.38 -12.94
C LEU A 489 18.00 -15.34 -12.33
N GLY A 490 18.57 -16.53 -12.18
CA GLY A 490 19.94 -16.77 -11.74
C GLY A 490 20.96 -16.76 -12.90
N PRO A 491 22.26 -16.62 -12.59
CA PRO A 491 23.32 -16.74 -13.60
C PRO A 491 23.35 -18.15 -14.21
N GLY A 492 23.02 -18.28 -15.50
CA GLY A 492 23.04 -19.56 -16.21
C GLY A 492 21.71 -20.31 -16.28
N ASP A 493 20.62 -19.71 -15.81
CA ASP A 493 19.28 -20.29 -15.95
C ASP A 493 18.89 -20.38 -17.43
N SER A 494 18.96 -21.61 -17.93
CA SER A 494 18.40 -22.02 -19.23
C SER A 494 17.04 -22.69 -19.08
N ASP A 495 16.61 -22.93 -17.83
CA ASP A 495 15.31 -23.48 -17.51
C ASP A 495 14.22 -22.51 -17.99
N MET A 496 13.16 -23.10 -18.51
CA MET A 496 11.93 -22.44 -18.90
C MET A 496 11.26 -21.73 -17.72
N ASN A 497 11.38 -22.25 -16.50
CA ASN A 497 10.71 -21.77 -15.30
C ASN A 497 11.39 -20.60 -14.57
N GLY A 498 12.68 -20.36 -14.82
CA GLY A 498 13.50 -19.48 -13.97
C GLY A 498 13.99 -20.19 -12.71
N SER A 499 14.46 -19.43 -11.71
CA SER A 499 15.11 -19.97 -10.51
C SER A 499 14.15 -20.53 -9.45
N SER A 500 12.87 -20.12 -9.47
CA SER A 500 11.86 -20.43 -8.45
C SER A 500 10.48 -19.93 -8.88
N TYR A 501 9.39 -20.50 -8.33
CA TYR A 501 8.05 -19.93 -8.48
C TYR A 501 7.94 -18.60 -7.71
N PHE A 502 7.53 -17.53 -8.39
CA PHE A 502 7.53 -16.16 -7.85
C PHE A 502 6.11 -15.59 -7.77
N SER A 503 5.94 -14.34 -7.30
CA SER A 503 4.61 -13.72 -7.23
C SER A 503 3.87 -13.62 -8.58
N TRP A 504 4.58 -13.61 -9.70
CA TRP A 504 3.99 -13.61 -11.04
C TRP A 504 3.95 -15.00 -11.68
N GLY A 505 4.15 -16.07 -10.92
CA GLY A 505 4.27 -17.42 -11.44
C GLY A 505 5.69 -17.76 -11.91
N PHE A 506 5.80 -18.62 -12.92
CA PHE A 506 7.08 -18.97 -13.54
C PHE A 506 7.45 -17.97 -14.65
N ARG A 507 8.75 -17.86 -14.95
CA ARG A 507 9.24 -16.97 -16.02
C ARG A 507 8.58 -17.22 -17.38
N TYR A 508 8.26 -18.47 -17.68
CA TYR A 508 7.58 -18.89 -18.90
C TYR A 508 6.21 -18.26 -19.08
N ASP A 509 5.53 -17.91 -18.00
CA ASP A 509 4.18 -17.36 -18.04
C ASP A 509 4.17 -15.89 -18.55
N GLU A 510 5.36 -15.28 -18.67
CA GLU A 510 5.60 -13.94 -19.21
C GLU A 510 4.77 -12.82 -18.55
N ARG A 511 4.26 -13.06 -17.33
CA ARG A 511 3.38 -12.14 -16.59
C ARG A 511 4.06 -10.82 -16.20
N ILE A 512 5.37 -10.84 -15.97
CA ILE A 512 6.15 -9.62 -15.71
C ILE A 512 6.64 -8.96 -17.00
N ALA A 513 7.17 -9.75 -17.95
CA ALA A 513 7.70 -9.28 -19.22
C ALA A 513 7.88 -10.44 -20.22
N PRO A 514 7.87 -10.21 -21.54
CA PRO A 514 8.17 -11.24 -22.55
C PRO A 514 9.59 -11.82 -22.40
N LYS A 515 9.74 -13.15 -22.47
CA LYS A 515 11.03 -13.85 -22.28
C LYS A 515 12.05 -13.50 -23.35
N ASN A 516 11.59 -13.36 -24.59
CA ASN A 516 12.46 -13.09 -25.73
C ASN A 516 13.02 -11.64 -25.75
N GLU A 517 12.35 -10.71 -25.06
CA GLU A 517 12.76 -9.30 -24.99
C GLU A 517 13.59 -8.99 -23.74
N ILE A 518 13.15 -9.54 -22.60
CA ILE A 518 13.70 -9.31 -21.27
C ILE A 518 14.28 -10.62 -20.73
N ASN A 519 15.50 -10.94 -21.16
CA ASN A 519 16.16 -12.24 -20.94
C ASN A 519 17.39 -12.20 -20.04
N THR A 520 17.69 -11.05 -19.41
CA THR A 520 18.81 -10.93 -18.45
C THR A 520 18.31 -10.46 -17.11
N ARG A 521 19.02 -10.85 -16.06
CA ARG A 521 18.70 -10.48 -14.68
C ARG A 521 18.59 -8.96 -14.51
N ALA A 522 19.57 -8.21 -15.04
CA ALA A 522 19.58 -6.76 -14.95
C ALA A 522 18.36 -6.10 -15.61
N LYS A 523 17.92 -6.61 -16.79
CA LYS A 523 16.72 -6.08 -17.43
C LYS A 523 15.45 -6.42 -16.65
N LEU A 524 15.34 -7.63 -16.08
CA LEU A 524 14.21 -7.99 -15.23
C LEU A 524 14.16 -7.16 -13.94
N THR A 525 15.30 -6.96 -13.28
CA THR A 525 15.41 -6.05 -12.13
C THR A 525 14.94 -4.65 -12.51
N SER A 526 15.33 -4.13 -13.68
CA SER A 526 14.84 -2.83 -14.18
C SER A 526 13.32 -2.81 -14.34
N VAL A 527 12.70 -3.86 -14.90
CA VAL A 527 11.23 -3.94 -15.01
C VAL A 527 10.58 -3.98 -13.63
N MET A 528 11.14 -4.72 -12.67
CA MET A 528 10.63 -4.76 -11.29
C MET A 528 10.76 -3.39 -10.59
N ASP A 529 11.86 -2.68 -10.84
CA ASP A 529 12.09 -1.33 -10.34
C ASP A 529 11.07 -0.35 -10.93
N ASP A 530 10.83 -0.39 -12.25
CA ASP A 530 9.80 0.42 -12.92
C ASP A 530 8.40 0.13 -12.35
N ARG A 531 8.08 -1.13 -12.06
CA ARG A 531 6.80 -1.52 -11.43
C ARG A 531 6.70 -1.05 -9.98
N THR A 532 7.81 -1.03 -9.25
CA THR A 532 7.86 -0.48 -7.89
C THR A 532 7.59 1.03 -7.94
N ILE A 533 8.25 1.76 -8.83
CA ILE A 533 8.06 3.20 -9.02
C ILE A 533 6.60 3.49 -9.39
N ALA A 534 6.03 2.76 -10.34
CA ALA A 534 4.63 2.93 -10.75
C ALA A 534 3.65 2.70 -9.58
N ALA A 535 3.91 1.74 -8.70
CA ALA A 535 3.10 1.53 -7.50
C ALA A 535 3.20 2.71 -6.53
N CYS A 536 4.41 3.26 -6.32
CA CYS A 536 4.59 4.44 -5.46
C CYS A 536 3.99 5.71 -6.06
N GLU A 537 4.10 5.91 -7.39
CA GLU A 537 3.44 6.99 -8.12
C GLU A 537 1.93 6.93 -7.91
N PHE A 538 1.32 5.76 -8.08
CA PHE A 538 -0.10 5.57 -7.82
C PHE A 538 -0.48 5.89 -6.36
N ALA A 539 0.32 5.44 -5.38
CA ALA A 539 0.10 5.74 -3.97
C ALA A 539 0.05 7.26 -3.70
N ARG A 540 0.99 8.01 -4.26
CA ARG A 540 1.08 9.46 -4.06
C ARG A 540 -0.01 10.21 -4.81
N GLU A 541 -0.15 9.94 -6.10
CA GLU A 541 -0.96 10.75 -7.02
C GLU A 541 -2.46 10.40 -6.97
N ASN A 542 -2.79 9.13 -6.75
CA ASN A 542 -4.18 8.65 -6.76
C ASN A 542 -4.72 8.39 -5.35
N ARG A 543 -3.84 8.29 -4.34
CA ARG A 543 -4.23 7.97 -2.96
C ARG A 543 -3.77 8.97 -1.90
N ASP A 544 -3.11 10.07 -2.26
CA ASP A 544 -2.68 11.11 -1.28
C ASP A 544 -1.90 10.47 -0.09
N ILE A 545 -1.07 9.47 -0.39
CA ILE A 545 -0.26 8.74 0.58
C ILE A 545 1.16 9.31 0.55
N ASP A 546 1.67 9.73 1.71
CA ASP A 546 3.07 10.09 1.89
C ASP A 546 3.94 8.83 1.89
N VAL A 547 4.70 8.62 0.82
CA VAL A 547 5.67 7.52 0.69
C VAL A 547 7.05 7.93 1.19
N TYR A 548 7.51 7.25 2.23
CA TYR A 548 8.88 7.26 2.77
C TYR A 548 9.63 6.03 2.29
N THR A 549 10.88 6.19 1.87
CA THR A 549 11.73 5.07 1.46
C THR A 549 13.02 5.00 2.28
N ILE A 550 13.44 3.78 2.63
CA ILE A 550 14.63 3.53 3.43
C ILE A 550 15.45 2.42 2.76
N GLY A 551 16.63 2.76 2.24
CA GLY A 551 17.58 1.83 1.63
C GLY A 551 18.82 1.59 2.51
N LEU A 552 18.89 0.43 3.17
CA LEU A 552 20.00 0.08 4.07
C LEU A 552 21.21 -0.47 3.31
N GLY A 553 22.26 0.34 3.17
CA GLY A 553 23.50 -0.09 2.51
C GLY A 553 23.33 -0.43 1.02
N SER A 554 22.34 0.18 0.37
CA SER A 554 21.96 -0.11 -1.02
C SER A 554 22.90 0.52 -2.06
N ASN A 555 22.90 -0.01 -3.28
CA ASN A 555 23.71 0.51 -4.38
C ASN A 555 23.06 1.73 -5.07
N ASN A 556 23.76 2.35 -6.03
CA ASN A 556 23.28 3.57 -6.69
C ASN A 556 21.98 3.38 -7.49
N ALA A 557 21.77 2.21 -8.11
CA ALA A 557 20.55 1.95 -8.88
C ALA A 557 19.34 1.84 -7.95
N THR A 558 19.47 1.07 -6.86
CA THR A 558 18.44 0.97 -5.82
C THR A 558 18.15 2.34 -5.18
N LYS A 559 19.19 3.15 -4.91
CA LYS A 559 19.00 4.49 -4.37
C LYS A 559 18.17 5.37 -5.31
N ALA A 560 18.48 5.35 -6.61
CA ALA A 560 17.72 6.10 -7.60
C ALA A 560 16.24 5.65 -7.66
N MET A 561 15.99 4.34 -7.65
CA MET A 561 14.62 3.78 -7.63
C MET A 561 13.87 4.19 -6.36
N LEU A 562 14.47 4.05 -5.18
CA LEU A 562 13.85 4.43 -3.90
C LEU A 562 13.62 5.94 -3.79
N THR A 563 14.51 6.77 -4.33
CA THR A 563 14.29 8.21 -4.42
C THR A 563 13.12 8.54 -5.34
N ALA A 564 12.98 7.87 -6.49
CA ALA A 564 11.83 8.05 -7.39
C ALA A 564 10.51 7.55 -6.78
N CYS A 565 10.56 6.52 -5.93
CA CYS A 565 9.42 6.00 -5.18
C CYS A 565 9.02 6.90 -3.98
N ALA A 566 9.92 7.71 -3.43
CA ALA A 566 9.60 8.61 -2.31
C ALA A 566 8.74 9.81 -2.74
N SER A 567 8.06 10.47 -1.79
CA SER A 567 7.25 11.68 -2.06
C SER A 567 8.06 12.97 -2.26
N GLY A 568 9.37 12.86 -2.16
CA GLY A 568 10.34 13.95 -2.26
C GLY A 568 11.71 13.45 -1.80
N GLU A 569 12.75 14.23 -2.06
CA GLU A 569 14.10 13.88 -1.63
C GLU A 569 14.20 13.77 -0.10
N GLU A 570 13.42 14.55 0.64
CA GLU A 570 13.38 14.53 2.11
C GLU A 570 12.65 13.32 2.69
N TYR A 571 12.01 12.51 1.85
CA TYR A 571 11.32 11.27 2.23
C TYR A 571 12.17 10.01 1.95
N ALA A 572 13.32 10.17 1.29
CA ALA A 572 14.23 9.08 0.94
C ALA A 572 15.46 9.06 1.87
N TYR A 573 15.71 7.93 2.52
CA TYR A 573 16.79 7.78 3.50
C TYR A 573 17.69 6.60 3.14
N PHE A 574 19.01 6.81 3.24
CA PHE A 574 20.01 5.81 2.85
C PHE A 574 21.06 5.55 3.94
N PRO A 575 20.66 4.98 5.09
CA PRO A 575 21.58 4.67 6.16
C PRO A 575 22.59 3.59 5.73
N ASN A 576 23.85 3.76 6.13
CA ASN A 576 24.91 2.76 5.89
C ASN A 576 25.15 1.86 7.11
N SER A 577 24.63 2.25 8.28
CA SER A 577 24.90 1.59 9.55
C SER A 577 23.63 1.40 10.40
N ALA A 578 23.73 0.52 11.40
CA ALA A 578 22.65 0.24 12.35
C ALA A 578 22.20 1.48 13.13
N ASN A 579 23.15 2.34 13.50
CA ASN A 579 22.87 3.55 14.26
C ASN A 579 22.12 4.57 13.41
N GLU A 580 22.60 4.80 12.17
CA GLU A 580 21.90 5.67 11.22
C GLU A 580 20.48 5.19 10.93
N LEU A 581 20.27 3.88 10.83
CA LEU A 581 18.94 3.32 10.61
C LEU A 581 17.97 3.65 11.76
N ASN A 582 18.42 3.51 13.01
CA ASN A 582 17.61 3.90 14.17
C ASN A 582 17.28 5.39 14.14
N ASP A 583 18.25 6.24 13.78
CA ASP A 583 18.05 7.69 13.72
C ASP A 583 17.09 8.10 12.61
N VAL A 584 17.11 7.41 11.46
CA VAL A 584 16.14 7.61 10.37
C VAL A 584 14.72 7.31 10.85
N PHE A 585 14.49 6.14 11.45
CA PHE A 585 13.15 5.78 11.96
C PHE A 585 12.67 6.73 13.05
N ARG A 586 13.57 7.20 13.92
CA ARG A 586 13.26 8.24 14.91
C ARG A 586 12.87 9.56 14.26
N ALA A 587 13.60 9.98 13.23
CA ALA A 587 13.31 11.22 12.51
C ALA A 587 11.93 11.16 11.82
N ILE A 588 11.62 10.05 11.14
CA ILE A 588 10.31 9.83 10.51
C ILE A 588 9.22 9.84 11.58
N ALA A 589 9.36 9.04 12.65
CA ALA A 589 8.36 8.97 13.71
C ALA A 589 8.16 10.32 14.42
N GLY A 590 9.24 11.08 14.63
CA GLY A 590 9.20 12.43 15.18
C GLY A 590 8.48 13.42 14.28
N ARG A 591 8.69 13.36 12.95
CA ARG A 591 7.96 14.19 11.98
C ARG A 591 6.47 13.87 11.96
N LEU A 592 6.11 12.59 11.99
CA LEU A 592 4.71 12.14 12.04
C LEU A 592 4.03 12.51 13.37
N ALA A 593 4.75 12.38 14.49
CA ALA A 593 4.28 12.82 15.79
C ALA A 593 4.12 14.35 15.86
N ALA A 594 5.04 15.10 15.24
CA ALA A 594 4.94 16.56 15.15
C ALA A 594 3.76 16.99 14.28
N LEU A 595 3.51 16.36 13.13
CA LEU A 595 2.34 16.64 12.27
C LEU A 595 1.01 16.55 13.05
N ARG A 596 0.94 15.65 14.03
CA ARG A 596 -0.21 15.55 14.95
C ARG A 596 -0.30 16.70 15.96
N LEU A 597 0.83 17.24 16.41
CA LEU A 597 0.92 18.25 17.47
C LEU A 597 0.89 19.68 16.94
N SER A 598 1.52 19.92 15.79
CA SER A 598 1.63 21.21 15.13
C SER A 598 0.55 21.36 14.06
N LEU A 599 -0.58 21.93 14.46
CA LEU A 599 -1.53 22.72 13.67
C LEU A 599 -2.63 23.11 14.64
#